data_AF-A0A3Q9ES70-F1
#
_entry.id   AF-A0A3Q9ES70-F1
#
_cell.length_a   1.000
_cell.length_b   1.000
_cell.length_c   1.000
_cell.angle_alpha   90.00
_cell.angle_beta   90.00
_cell.angle_gamma   90.00
#
_symmetry.space_group_name_H-M   'P 1'
#
loop_
_entity.id
_entity.type
_entity.pdbx_description
1 polymer ?
#
loop_
_entity_poly.entity_id
_entity_poly.type
_entity_poly.pdbx_seq_one_letter_code
_entity_poly.pdbx_strand_id
1 'polypeptide(L)'
;MTHWDDVFVAATGPESVRDSMTRDDIDLVVHAWCGGRRRPGRTAERRARATALQIFRPADSGLAALHVAARYLSASDELRAALVTGEPAAVPAHPFSGRAAEGGEAGAVVARGAGTARILSTVFLGAPPDEALFRADLPWREPSPARHRSGPLSLPRRRRGTPPPDRGDVSLLEGPERKAVVQALDEAGGTLSDVARIVRSADQLAALAALLRREPDDEAPLVVLAGAGSGPDFGCAVLKPV
;
A
#
# COMPACT_ATOMS: atom_id res chain seq x y z
N MET A 1 -4.80 0.66 -22.60
CA MET A 1 -3.58 1.14 -21.92
C MET A 1 -4.05 2.00 -20.76
N THR A 2 -3.73 1.66 -19.51
CA THR A 2 -4.12 2.49 -18.35
C THR A 2 -3.24 3.73 -18.33
N HIS A 3 -3.84 4.92 -18.30
CA HIS A 3 -3.11 6.17 -18.25
C HIS A 3 -2.76 6.48 -16.78
N TRP A 4 -1.51 6.24 -16.40
CA TRP A 4 -1.00 6.52 -15.05
C TRP A 4 -0.47 7.94 -14.89
N ASP A 5 -0.50 8.73 -15.97
CA ASP A 5 0.33 9.93 -16.06
C ASP A 5 -0.04 11.05 -15.11
N ASP A 6 -1.19 10.89 -14.46
CA ASP A 6 -1.82 11.89 -13.66
C ASP A 6 -2.11 11.41 -12.24
N VAL A 7 -1.60 10.24 -11.80
CA VAL A 7 -1.88 9.72 -10.45
C VAL A 7 -0.69 9.93 -9.53
N PHE A 8 -0.92 10.58 -8.40
CA PHE A 8 0.11 10.96 -7.44
C PHE A 8 -0.24 10.53 -6.02
N VAL A 9 0.78 10.27 -5.21
CA VAL A 9 0.68 10.29 -3.76
C VAL A 9 0.77 11.75 -3.32
N ALA A 10 -0.35 12.32 -2.89
CA ALA A 10 -0.46 13.72 -2.51
C ALA A 10 -0.04 13.98 -1.06
N ALA A 11 -0.30 13.02 -0.18
CA ALA A 11 -0.06 13.15 1.24
C ALA A 11 0.17 11.78 1.89
N THR A 12 0.96 11.75 2.96
CA THR A 12 1.15 10.55 3.77
C THR A 12 1.17 10.85 5.26
N GLY A 13 0.79 9.85 6.05
CA GLY A 13 0.69 9.95 7.50
C GLY A 13 -0.69 10.40 8.00
N PRO A 14 -0.96 10.21 9.30
CA PRO A 14 -2.29 10.42 9.87
C PRO A 14 -2.74 11.88 9.89
N GLU A 15 -1.80 12.83 10.00
CA GLU A 15 -2.09 14.27 10.01
C GLU A 15 -2.43 14.77 8.61
N SER A 16 -1.60 14.43 7.62
CA SER A 16 -1.80 14.83 6.22
C SER A 16 -3.08 14.25 5.62
N VAL A 17 -3.53 13.07 6.06
CA VAL A 17 -4.82 12.48 5.67
C VAL A 17 -6.02 13.29 6.16
N ARG A 18 -5.87 14.02 7.28
CA ARG A 18 -6.93 14.87 7.85
C ARG A 18 -7.01 16.23 7.17
N ASP A 19 -5.87 16.78 6.77
CA ASP A 19 -5.77 18.17 6.32
C ASP A 19 -5.72 18.36 4.79
N SER A 20 -5.32 17.34 4.02
CA SER A 20 -4.94 17.56 2.61
C SER A 20 -6.09 17.73 1.62
N MET A 21 -7.33 17.36 1.96
CA MET A 21 -8.49 17.52 1.06
C MET A 21 -9.78 17.76 1.82
N THR A 22 -10.69 18.54 1.22
CA THR A 22 -12.05 18.63 1.76
C THR A 22 -12.69 17.24 1.67
N ARG A 23 -13.53 16.89 2.64
CA ARG A 23 -14.16 15.56 2.71
C ARG A 23 -14.95 15.18 1.45
N ASP A 24 -15.31 16.18 0.63
CA ASP A 24 -16.10 16.03 -0.58
C ASP A 24 -15.26 15.68 -1.82
N ASP A 25 -13.94 15.75 -1.75
CA ASP A 25 -13.04 15.45 -2.89
C ASP A 25 -12.58 14.00 -2.96
N ILE A 26 -13.05 13.13 -2.05
CA ILE A 26 -12.57 11.75 -1.94
C ILE A 26 -13.65 10.81 -2.45
N ASP A 27 -13.37 10.17 -3.58
CA ASP A 27 -14.28 9.27 -4.29
C ASP A 27 -14.16 7.82 -3.81
N LEU A 28 -13.01 7.47 -3.24
CA LEU A 28 -12.71 6.11 -2.77
C LEU A 28 -11.99 6.13 -1.41
N VAL A 29 -12.35 5.21 -0.53
CA VAL A 29 -11.62 4.89 0.71
C VAL A 29 -11.25 3.42 0.67
N VAL A 30 -9.96 3.10 0.76
CA VAL A 30 -9.45 1.73 0.82
C VAL A 30 -8.77 1.50 2.16
N HIS A 31 -9.23 0.50 2.90
CA HIS A 31 -8.62 0.07 4.15
C HIS A 31 -7.85 -1.24 3.96
N ALA A 32 -6.52 -1.16 4.10
CA ALA A 32 -5.59 -2.27 4.10
C ALA A 32 -5.57 -2.95 5.48
N TRP A 33 -6.15 -4.14 5.56
CA TRP A 33 -6.20 -4.93 6.79
C TRP A 33 -5.20 -6.08 6.74
N CYS A 34 -4.34 -6.16 7.76
CA CYS A 34 -3.31 -7.20 7.90
C CYS A 34 -3.73 -8.34 8.85
N GLY A 35 -4.98 -8.38 9.33
CA GLY A 35 -5.47 -9.44 10.21
C GLY A 35 -5.18 -9.21 11.70
N GLY A 36 -4.99 -7.95 12.12
CA GLY A 36 -4.85 -7.59 13.53
C GLY A 36 -6.07 -8.00 14.36
N ARG A 37 -5.87 -8.25 15.66
CA ARG A 37 -6.97 -8.50 16.61
C ARG A 37 -7.75 -7.23 16.97
N ARG A 38 -7.21 -6.06 16.65
CA ARG A 38 -7.93 -4.81 16.84
C ARG A 38 -9.04 -4.75 15.79
N ARG A 39 -10.22 -4.33 16.22
CA ARG A 39 -11.27 -3.98 15.26
C ARG A 39 -10.71 -2.85 14.39
N PRO A 40 -10.95 -2.85 13.08
CA PRO A 40 -10.62 -1.71 12.24
C PRO A 40 -11.15 -0.47 12.95
N GLY A 41 -10.25 0.46 13.27
CA GLY A 41 -10.63 1.71 13.89
C GLY A 41 -11.71 2.37 13.03
N ARG A 42 -12.61 3.13 13.66
CA ARG A 42 -13.67 3.90 12.99
C ARG A 42 -13.15 4.95 11.99
N THR A 43 -11.84 4.95 11.69
CA THR A 43 -11.11 5.88 10.84
C THR A 43 -11.51 5.80 9.38
N ALA A 44 -12.12 4.71 8.92
CA ALA A 44 -13.01 4.74 7.77
C ALA A 44 -14.34 5.42 8.17
N GLU A 45 -14.25 6.68 8.61
CA GLU A 45 -15.43 7.50 8.86
C GLU A 45 -16.22 7.54 7.56
N ARG A 46 -17.52 7.25 7.68
CA ARG A 46 -18.50 7.23 6.60
C ARG A 46 -18.51 8.60 5.89
N ARG A 47 -17.71 8.74 4.82
CA ARG A 47 -17.84 9.84 3.87
C ARG A 47 -19.06 9.55 3.00
N ALA A 48 -20.08 10.40 3.07
CA ALA A 48 -21.42 10.10 2.56
C ALA A 48 -21.47 9.78 1.05
N ARG A 49 -20.43 10.12 0.29
CA ARG A 49 -20.34 9.94 -1.17
C ARG A 49 -19.22 9.02 -1.64
N ALA A 50 -18.29 8.64 -0.77
CA ALA A 50 -17.13 7.84 -1.17
C ALA A 50 -17.48 6.34 -1.23
N THR A 51 -17.02 5.66 -2.28
CA THR A 51 -16.97 4.19 -2.28
C THR A 51 -15.97 3.75 -1.20
N ALA A 52 -16.30 2.71 -0.44
CA ALA A 52 -15.41 2.22 0.62
C ALA A 52 -15.13 0.73 0.45
N LEU A 53 -13.86 0.36 0.43
CA LEU A 53 -13.37 -0.99 0.21
C LEU A 53 -12.46 -1.41 1.37
N GLN A 54 -12.50 -2.70 1.72
CA GLN A 54 -11.53 -3.31 2.61
C GLN A 54 -10.74 -4.38 1.85
N ILE A 55 -9.42 -4.33 1.95
CA ILE A 55 -8.51 -5.31 1.35
C ILE A 55 -7.85 -6.10 2.46
N PHE A 56 -8.00 -7.42 2.41
CA PHE A 56 -7.34 -8.32 3.33
C PHE A 56 -6.15 -9.01 2.65
N ARG A 57 -4.94 -8.57 2.98
CA ARG A 57 -3.69 -9.21 2.57
C ARG A 57 -2.63 -9.07 3.65
N PRO A 58 -2.26 -10.15 4.37
CA PRO A 58 -1.41 -10.06 5.55
C PRO A 58 -0.05 -9.38 5.36
N ALA A 59 0.55 -9.46 4.16
CA ALA A 59 1.90 -8.94 3.93
C ALA A 59 2.00 -7.77 2.94
N ASP A 60 1.01 -7.58 2.06
CA ASP A 60 1.05 -6.56 1.00
C ASP A 60 -0.27 -5.79 0.87
N SER A 61 -1.08 -5.73 1.94
CA SER A 61 -2.36 -5.02 1.91
C SER A 61 -2.20 -3.53 1.62
N GLY A 62 -1.13 -2.88 2.12
CA GLY A 62 -0.85 -1.47 1.83
C GLY A 62 -0.62 -1.23 0.33
N LEU A 63 0.23 -2.06 -0.30
CA LEU A 63 0.47 -1.99 -1.74
C LEU A 63 -0.78 -2.36 -2.56
N ALA A 64 -1.57 -3.34 -2.10
CA ALA A 64 -2.78 -3.74 -2.79
C ALA A 64 -3.83 -2.63 -2.74
N ALA A 65 -3.93 -1.93 -1.61
CA ALA A 65 -4.77 -0.75 -1.48
C ALA A 65 -4.30 0.41 -2.35
N LEU A 66 -2.99 0.63 -2.45
CA LEU A 66 -2.42 1.61 -3.38
C LEU A 66 -2.74 1.26 -4.83
N HIS A 67 -2.61 -0.02 -5.22
CA HIS A 67 -2.93 -0.49 -6.56
C HIS A 67 -4.41 -0.30 -6.90
N VAL A 68 -5.32 -0.67 -6.00
CA VAL A 68 -6.77 -0.47 -6.21
C VAL A 68 -7.11 1.01 -6.29
N ALA A 69 -6.56 1.83 -5.39
CA ALA A 69 -6.77 3.28 -5.41
C ALA A 69 -6.30 3.90 -6.73
N ALA A 70 -5.09 3.57 -7.17
CA ALA A 70 -4.53 4.09 -8.40
C ALA A 70 -5.37 3.63 -9.61
N ARG A 71 -5.73 2.33 -9.71
CA ARG A 71 -6.57 1.80 -10.78
C ARG A 71 -7.95 2.46 -10.84
N TYR A 72 -8.54 2.72 -9.68
CA TYR A 72 -9.83 3.41 -9.58
C TYR A 72 -9.75 4.82 -10.15
N LEU A 73 -8.76 5.61 -9.72
CA LEU A 73 -8.59 7.00 -10.20
C LEU A 73 -8.24 7.07 -11.70
N SER A 74 -7.50 6.11 -12.23
CA SER A 74 -7.21 6.03 -13.67
C SER A 74 -8.40 5.60 -14.52
N ALA A 75 -9.51 5.16 -13.92
CA ALA A 75 -10.69 4.71 -14.68
C ALA A 75 -11.55 5.87 -15.20
N SER A 76 -11.44 7.07 -14.63
CA SER A 76 -12.19 8.27 -15.05
C SER A 76 -11.47 9.56 -14.65
N ASP A 77 -11.55 10.57 -15.51
CA ASP A 77 -11.03 11.93 -15.28
C ASP A 77 -11.88 12.74 -14.29
N GLU A 78 -13.08 12.25 -13.96
CA GLU A 78 -13.95 12.88 -12.96
C GLU A 78 -13.55 12.52 -11.52
N LEU A 79 -12.78 11.44 -11.35
CA LEU A 79 -12.34 10.96 -10.03
C LEU A 79 -11.12 11.73 -9.57
N ARG A 80 -11.19 12.30 -8.36
CA ARG A 80 -10.21 13.24 -7.83
C ARG A 80 -9.22 12.57 -6.91
N ALA A 81 -9.71 11.82 -5.93
CA ALA A 81 -8.84 11.25 -4.91
C ALA A 81 -9.37 10.01 -4.22
N ALA A 82 -8.43 9.24 -3.70
CA ALA A 82 -8.63 8.03 -2.93
C ALA A 82 -7.84 8.09 -1.63
N LEU A 83 -8.49 7.77 -0.52
CA LEU A 83 -7.86 7.63 0.78
C LEU A 83 -7.46 6.17 1.00
N VAL A 84 -6.16 5.91 1.15
CA VAL A 84 -5.62 4.61 1.53
C VAL A 84 -5.23 4.65 3.01
N THR A 85 -5.75 3.72 3.80
CA THR A 85 -5.37 3.55 5.21
C THR A 85 -4.88 2.14 5.45
N GLY A 86 -4.03 1.92 6.43
CA GLY A 86 -3.58 0.60 6.82
C GLY A 86 -3.42 0.47 8.32
N GLU A 87 -3.70 -0.73 8.84
CA GLU A 87 -3.22 -1.10 10.17
C GLU A 87 -1.70 -1.30 10.11
N PRO A 88 -0.96 -0.83 11.13
CA PRO A 88 0.45 -1.16 11.23
C PRO A 88 0.56 -2.69 11.25
N ALA A 89 1.40 -3.23 10.37
CA ALA A 89 1.61 -4.66 10.33
C ALA A 89 1.99 -5.13 11.75
N ALA A 90 1.32 -6.16 12.24
CA ALA A 90 1.73 -6.85 13.46
C ALA A 90 3.04 -7.59 13.15
N VAL A 91 4.13 -6.83 13.04
CA VAL A 91 5.47 -7.37 12.99
C VAL A 91 5.74 -7.87 14.40
N PRO A 92 5.94 -9.18 14.62
CA PRO A 92 6.47 -9.63 15.90
C PRO A 92 7.78 -8.87 16.12
N ALA A 93 7.87 -8.11 17.22
CA ALA A 93 9.03 -7.28 17.53
C ALA A 93 10.30 -8.06 17.21
N HIS A 94 11.04 -7.62 16.20
CA HIS A 94 12.30 -8.26 15.89
C HIS A 94 13.20 -8.01 17.11
N PRO A 95 13.80 -9.04 17.73
CA PRO A 95 14.59 -8.85 18.96
C PRO A 95 15.84 -7.97 18.75
N PHE A 96 16.18 -7.66 17.50
CA PHE A 96 17.34 -6.86 17.10
C PHE A 96 16.99 -5.44 16.60
N SER A 97 15.71 -5.13 16.36
CA SER A 97 15.30 -3.75 16.11
C SER A 97 15.00 -3.13 17.47
N GLY A 98 16.00 -2.51 18.10
CA GLY A 98 15.90 -1.85 19.43
C GLY A 98 14.89 -0.69 19.52
N ARG A 99 13.98 -0.55 18.56
CA ARG A 99 12.81 0.31 18.60
C ARG A 99 11.58 -0.56 18.36
N ALA A 100 10.70 -0.64 19.35
CA ALA A 100 9.31 -0.93 19.07
C ALA A 100 8.83 0.13 18.09
N ALA A 101 8.37 -0.26 16.90
CA ALA A 101 7.68 0.66 16.03
C ALA A 101 6.45 1.15 16.81
N GLU A 102 6.44 2.42 17.21
CA GLU A 102 5.26 3.04 17.78
C GLU A 102 4.17 2.95 16.70
N GLY A 103 3.25 2.02 16.90
CA GLY A 103 2.21 1.66 15.94
C GLY A 103 1.21 2.79 15.79
N GLY A 104 1.53 3.74 14.91
CA GLY A 104 0.59 4.71 14.37
C GLY A 104 -0.18 4.11 13.20
N GLU A 105 -1.42 4.54 13.01
CA GLU A 105 -2.14 4.30 11.76
C GLU A 105 -1.37 4.95 10.62
N ALA A 106 -1.03 4.17 9.60
CA ALA A 106 -0.41 4.68 8.39
C ALA A 106 -1.48 4.93 7.33
N GLY A 107 -1.31 6.00 6.55
CA GLY A 107 -2.25 6.36 5.50
C GLY A 107 -1.59 7.18 4.42
N ALA A 108 -2.22 7.17 3.25
CA ALA A 108 -1.83 7.96 2.09
C ALA A 108 -3.08 8.49 1.38
N VAL A 109 -2.99 9.69 0.83
CA VAL A 109 -3.97 10.19 -0.14
C VAL A 109 -3.35 10.04 -1.52
N VAL A 110 -4.06 9.32 -2.38
CA VAL A 110 -3.75 9.23 -3.81
C VAL A 110 -4.68 10.20 -4.52
N ALA A 111 -4.15 11.07 -5.36
CA ALA A 111 -4.94 12.08 -6.05
C ALA A 111 -4.51 12.21 -7.50
N ARG A 112 -5.36 12.84 -8.30
CA ARG A 112 -5.02 13.26 -9.65
C ARG A 112 -4.39 14.65 -9.70
N GLY A 113 -3.60 14.96 -10.73
CA GLY A 113 -3.09 16.31 -11.02
C GLY A 113 -1.80 16.69 -10.31
N ALA A 114 -1.66 16.39 -9.02
CA ALA A 114 -0.51 16.80 -8.23
C ALA A 114 -0.26 15.93 -7.01
N GLY A 115 0.99 15.91 -6.54
CA GLY A 115 1.41 15.31 -5.29
C GLY A 115 2.93 15.29 -5.13
N THR A 116 3.41 14.65 -4.07
CA THR A 116 4.85 14.55 -3.74
C THR A 116 5.57 13.42 -4.47
N ALA A 117 4.82 12.46 -5.03
CA ALA A 117 5.37 11.45 -5.91
C ALA A 117 4.31 10.96 -6.90
N ARG A 118 4.70 10.81 -8.15
CA ARG A 118 3.85 10.20 -9.19
C ARG A 118 3.93 8.68 -9.11
N ILE A 119 2.79 8.00 -9.23
CA ILE A 119 2.71 6.55 -9.37
C ILE A 119 2.86 6.23 -10.86
N LEU A 120 3.97 5.61 -11.24
CA LEU A 120 4.24 5.27 -12.64
C LEU A 120 3.66 3.90 -13.01
N SER A 121 3.75 2.94 -12.10
CA SER A 121 3.22 1.59 -12.31
C SER A 121 2.92 0.88 -10.99
N THR A 122 2.02 -0.09 -11.04
CA THR A 122 1.75 -1.01 -9.93
C THR A 122 1.50 -2.41 -10.49
N VAL A 123 2.26 -3.40 -10.01
CA VAL A 123 2.19 -4.79 -10.46
C VAL A 123 1.90 -5.70 -9.28
N PHE A 124 1.00 -6.65 -9.50
CA PHE A 124 0.72 -7.74 -8.57
C PHE A 124 0.89 -9.07 -9.31
N LEU A 125 1.90 -9.83 -8.91
CA LEU A 125 2.06 -11.22 -9.31
C LEU A 125 1.37 -12.10 -8.26
N GLY A 126 0.81 -13.22 -8.68
CA GLY A 126 0.14 -14.16 -7.79
C GLY A 126 -1.16 -14.69 -8.36
N ALA A 127 -1.73 -15.68 -7.66
CA ALA A 127 -3.12 -16.05 -7.93
C ALA A 127 -4.01 -14.92 -7.41
N PRO A 128 -5.15 -14.62 -8.04
CA PRO A 128 -6.15 -13.79 -7.41
C PRO A 128 -6.42 -14.41 -6.03
N PRO A 129 -6.27 -13.65 -4.94
CA PRO A 129 -6.48 -14.20 -3.62
C PRO A 129 -7.93 -14.67 -3.56
N ASP A 130 -8.15 -15.95 -3.25
CA ASP A 130 -9.48 -16.58 -3.19
C ASP A 130 -10.46 -15.83 -2.24
N GLU A 131 -9.96 -14.89 -1.44
CA GLU A 131 -10.69 -14.18 -0.38
C GLU A 131 -10.48 -12.65 -0.31
N ALA A 132 -9.67 -11.99 -1.16
CA ALA A 132 -9.21 -10.61 -0.81
C ALA A 132 -10.07 -9.41 -1.23
N LEU A 133 -11.25 -9.61 -1.83
CA LEU A 133 -12.13 -8.49 -2.17
C LEU A 133 -13.38 -8.50 -1.31
N PHE A 134 -13.33 -7.77 -0.19
CA PHE A 134 -14.50 -7.52 0.64
C PHE A 134 -15.18 -6.21 0.21
N ARG A 135 -16.27 -6.40 -0.55
CA ARG A 135 -17.48 -5.55 -0.68
C ARG A 135 -17.31 -4.13 -1.23
N ALA A 136 -18.03 -3.83 -2.32
CA ALA A 136 -18.09 -2.50 -2.93
C ALA A 136 -19.50 -1.87 -2.94
N ASP A 137 -20.54 -2.60 -2.54
CA ASP A 137 -21.93 -2.33 -2.96
C ASP A 137 -22.92 -2.05 -1.82
N LEU A 138 -22.48 -2.03 -0.55
CA LEU A 138 -23.35 -1.67 0.57
C LEU A 138 -22.89 -0.38 1.25
N PRO A 139 -23.82 0.45 1.76
CA PRO A 139 -23.47 1.53 2.68
C PRO A 139 -22.57 0.93 3.75
N TRP A 140 -21.42 1.56 4.04
CA TRP A 140 -20.45 1.07 5.02
C TRP A 140 -21.19 0.67 6.30
N ARG A 141 -21.37 -0.64 6.44
CA ARG A 141 -21.79 -1.27 7.68
C ARG A 141 -20.50 -1.86 8.19
N GLU A 142 -20.03 -1.34 9.31
CA GLU A 142 -19.10 -2.08 10.16
C GLU A 142 -19.63 -3.52 10.16
N PRO A 143 -18.84 -4.51 9.72
CA PRO A 143 -19.30 -5.89 9.74
C PRO A 143 -19.91 -6.10 11.12
N SER A 144 -21.21 -6.45 11.19
CA SER A 144 -21.74 -6.97 12.45
C SER A 144 -20.69 -7.97 12.90
N PRO A 145 -20.31 -8.02 14.20
CA PRO A 145 -19.43 -9.05 14.71
C PRO A 145 -20.17 -10.36 14.49
N ALA A 146 -20.12 -10.87 13.26
CA ALA A 146 -20.64 -12.13 12.82
C ALA A 146 -19.93 -13.05 13.76
N ARG A 147 -20.72 -13.62 14.70
CA ARG A 147 -20.25 -14.40 15.85
C ARG A 147 -18.97 -15.05 15.39
N HIS A 148 -17.83 -14.49 15.83
CA HIS A 148 -16.54 -14.96 15.36
C HIS A 148 -16.65 -16.47 15.55
N ARG A 149 -16.49 -17.27 14.49
CA ARG A 149 -16.14 -18.67 14.72
C ARG A 149 -14.90 -18.54 15.58
N SER A 150 -15.05 -18.74 16.88
CA SER A 150 -14.10 -18.36 17.92
C SER A 150 -12.87 -19.27 17.91
N GLY A 151 -12.67 -19.99 16.81
CA GLY A 151 -11.42 -20.63 16.48
C GLY A 151 -10.44 -19.58 15.93
N PRO A 152 -9.17 -19.63 16.33
CA PRO A 152 -8.14 -18.89 15.62
C PRO A 152 -8.26 -19.20 14.12
N LEU A 153 -8.24 -18.16 13.28
CA LEU A 153 -7.88 -18.33 11.88
C LEU A 153 -6.47 -18.89 11.88
N SER A 154 -6.37 -20.22 11.84
CA SER A 154 -5.12 -20.94 11.67
C SER A 154 -4.72 -20.78 10.21
N LEU A 155 -4.29 -19.58 9.84
CA LEU A 155 -3.43 -19.45 8.67
C LEU A 155 -2.24 -20.36 8.96
N PRO A 156 -1.91 -21.34 8.08
CA PRO A 156 -0.73 -22.16 8.28
C PRO A 156 0.42 -21.19 8.55
N ARG A 157 1.09 -21.36 9.69
CA ARG A 157 2.27 -20.58 10.07
C ARG A 157 3.33 -20.83 9.01
N ARG A 158 3.26 -20.09 7.91
CA ARG A 158 4.31 -20.07 6.91
C ARG A 158 5.51 -19.50 7.63
N ARG A 159 6.60 -20.27 7.70
CA ARG A 159 7.87 -19.82 8.28
C ARG A 159 8.20 -18.47 7.64
N ARG A 160 8.07 -17.39 8.40
CA ARG A 160 8.59 -16.09 7.98
C ARG A 160 10.10 -16.25 7.98
N GLY A 161 10.71 -16.17 6.80
CA GLY A 161 12.16 -16.02 6.71
C GLY A 161 12.58 -14.73 7.41
N THR A 162 13.82 -14.66 7.86
CA THR A 162 14.40 -13.41 8.35
C THR A 162 14.25 -12.36 7.25
N PRO A 163 13.63 -11.20 7.52
CA PRO A 163 13.55 -10.13 6.54
C PRO A 163 14.98 -9.68 6.19
N PRO A 164 15.28 -9.45 4.90
CA PRO A 164 16.59 -8.94 4.50
C PRO A 164 16.83 -7.53 5.08
N PRO A 165 18.10 -7.13 5.27
CA PRO A 165 18.43 -5.82 5.83
C PRO A 165 17.87 -4.65 5.00
N ASP A 166 17.54 -3.56 5.71
CA ASP A 166 16.78 -2.38 5.25
C ASP A 166 17.46 -1.52 4.15
N ARG A 167 18.62 -1.94 3.65
CA ARG A 167 19.29 -1.35 2.49
C ARG A 167 19.32 -2.43 1.41
N GLY A 168 18.23 -2.52 0.66
CA GLY A 168 18.09 -3.49 -0.43
C GLY A 168 19.06 -3.15 -1.55
N ASP A 169 20.24 -3.76 -1.53
CA ASP A 169 21.00 -3.99 -2.75
C ASP A 169 20.05 -4.71 -3.73
N VAL A 170 19.91 -4.17 -4.94
CA VAL A 170 19.10 -4.73 -6.03
C VAL A 170 19.46 -6.20 -6.27
N SER A 171 20.71 -6.57 -5.97
CA SER A 171 21.25 -7.93 -6.05
C SER A 171 20.56 -8.94 -5.14
N LEU A 172 19.78 -8.49 -4.14
CA LEU A 172 19.04 -9.36 -3.20
C LEU A 172 17.62 -9.71 -3.65
N LEU A 173 17.16 -9.22 -4.79
CA LEU A 173 15.86 -9.59 -5.34
C LEU A 173 15.94 -10.97 -6.01
N GLU A 174 15.13 -11.92 -5.54
CA GLU A 174 15.08 -13.28 -6.11
C GLU A 174 13.65 -13.68 -6.49
N GLY A 175 13.54 -14.63 -7.43
CA GLY A 175 12.26 -15.30 -7.74
C GLY A 175 11.12 -14.35 -8.15
N PRO A 176 9.89 -14.53 -7.61
CA PRO A 176 8.72 -13.72 -7.94
C PRO A 176 8.88 -12.23 -7.63
N GLU A 177 9.64 -11.89 -6.60
CA GLU A 177 9.92 -10.49 -6.23
C GLU A 177 10.67 -9.78 -7.36
N ARG A 178 11.79 -10.36 -7.83
CA ARG A 178 12.56 -9.79 -8.94
C ARG A 178 11.69 -9.64 -10.19
N LYS A 179 10.86 -10.64 -10.48
CA LYS A 179 9.95 -10.61 -11.63
C LYS A 179 8.95 -9.45 -11.53
N ALA A 180 8.35 -9.24 -10.36
CA ALA A 180 7.39 -8.15 -10.15
C ALA A 180 8.05 -6.77 -10.28
N VAL A 181 9.26 -6.60 -9.71
CA VAL A 181 10.01 -5.35 -9.80
C VAL A 181 10.40 -5.04 -11.24
N VAL A 182 10.96 -6.02 -11.97
CA VAL A 182 11.34 -5.83 -13.38
C VAL A 182 10.12 -5.49 -14.23
N GLN A 183 9.00 -6.20 -14.05
CA GLN A 183 7.78 -5.90 -14.79
C GLN A 183 7.25 -4.50 -14.46
N ALA A 184 7.25 -4.10 -13.18
CA ALA A 184 6.78 -2.77 -12.79
C ALA A 184 7.67 -1.66 -13.39
N LEU A 185 8.99 -1.87 -13.43
CA LEU A 185 9.91 -0.92 -14.06
C LEU A 185 9.69 -0.82 -15.58
N ASP A 186 9.50 -1.97 -16.25
CA ASP A 186 9.17 -2.01 -17.68
C ASP A 186 7.86 -1.25 -17.97
N GLU A 187 6.81 -1.47 -17.18
CA GLU A 187 5.54 -0.72 -17.29
C GLU A 187 5.71 0.78 -17.01
N ALA A 188 6.71 1.16 -16.21
CA ALA A 188 7.07 2.55 -15.92
C ALA A 188 8.05 3.17 -16.95
N GLY A 189 8.49 2.41 -17.95
CA GLY A 189 9.49 2.85 -18.93
C GLY A 189 10.90 3.03 -18.35
N GLY A 190 11.22 2.32 -17.27
CA GLY A 190 12.50 2.37 -16.58
C GLY A 190 13.18 1.02 -16.44
N THR A 191 14.36 1.04 -15.85
CA THR A 191 15.22 -0.12 -15.62
C THR A 191 15.75 -0.13 -14.19
N LEU A 192 16.41 -1.22 -13.77
CA LEU A 192 17.00 -1.30 -12.43
C LEU A 192 18.10 -0.26 -12.19
N SER A 193 18.79 0.22 -13.22
CA SER A 193 19.80 1.27 -13.08
C SER A 193 19.21 2.64 -12.80
N ASP A 194 17.92 2.84 -13.08
CA ASP A 194 17.21 4.11 -12.82
C ASP A 194 16.67 4.17 -11.38
N VAL A 195 16.79 3.07 -10.62
CA VAL A 195 16.24 2.94 -9.27
C VAL A 195 17.28 3.38 -8.23
N ALA A 196 17.02 4.49 -7.54
CA ALA A 196 17.86 4.88 -6.39
C ALA A 196 17.55 4.07 -5.14
N ARG A 197 16.32 3.56 -4.99
CA ARG A 197 15.93 2.85 -3.79
C ARG A 197 14.83 1.83 -4.03
N ILE A 198 15.04 0.64 -3.48
CA ILE A 198 14.00 -0.35 -3.26
C ILE A 198 13.68 -0.38 -1.78
N VAL A 199 12.43 -0.10 -1.44
CA VAL A 199 11.91 -0.13 -0.06
C VAL A 199 11.09 -1.41 0.12
N ARG A 200 11.60 -2.31 0.94
CA ARG A 200 10.93 -3.55 1.33
C ARG A 200 10.39 -3.38 2.73
N SER A 201 9.08 -3.37 2.90
CA SER A 201 8.47 -3.22 4.23
C SER A 201 7.24 -4.08 4.36
N ALA A 202 7.01 -4.61 5.57
CA ALA A 202 5.72 -5.18 5.92
C ALA A 202 4.64 -4.09 6.12
N ASP A 203 5.07 -2.87 6.43
CA ASP A 203 4.23 -1.67 6.52
C ASP A 203 4.64 -0.70 5.40
N GLN A 204 4.07 -0.90 4.22
CA GLN A 204 4.47 -0.14 3.04
C GLN A 204 4.01 1.32 3.10
N LEU A 205 2.92 1.62 3.80
CA LEU A 205 2.41 2.99 3.92
C LEU A 205 3.28 3.83 4.85
N ALA A 206 3.73 3.26 5.98
CA ALA A 206 4.70 3.94 6.84
C ALA A 206 6.04 4.14 6.12
N ALA A 207 6.49 3.14 5.37
CA ALA A 207 7.74 3.23 4.62
C ALA A 207 7.67 4.28 3.49
N LEU A 208 6.53 4.35 2.79
CA LEU A 208 6.25 5.41 1.82
C LEU A 208 6.24 6.79 2.48
N ALA A 209 5.61 6.93 3.65
CA ALA A 209 5.60 8.19 4.38
C ALA A 209 7.01 8.64 4.78
N ALA A 210 7.83 7.71 5.27
CA ALA A 210 9.23 7.99 5.62
C ALA A 210 10.08 8.35 4.40
N LEU A 211 9.76 7.78 3.24
CA LEU A 211 10.45 8.06 1.99
C LEU A 211 10.15 9.47 1.48
N LEU A 212 8.87 9.87 1.47
CA LEU A 212 8.44 11.17 0.93
C LEU A 212 8.79 12.36 1.82
N ARG A 213 9.20 12.13 3.07
CA ARG A 213 9.72 13.18 3.96
C ARG A 213 11.18 13.55 3.68
N ARG A 214 11.89 12.77 2.86
CA ARG A 214 13.28 13.06 2.52
C ARG A 214 13.30 14.01 1.32
N GLU A 215 14.22 14.96 1.33
CA GLU A 215 14.46 15.79 0.16
C GLU A 215 14.86 14.89 -1.03
N PRO A 216 14.31 15.15 -2.23
CA PRO A 216 14.71 14.41 -3.42
C PRO A 216 16.19 14.69 -3.71
N ASP A 217 16.92 13.64 -4.10
CA ASP A 217 18.27 13.80 -4.64
C ASP A 217 18.19 14.52 -6.01
N ASP A 218 19.24 15.27 -6.38
CA ASP A 218 19.29 16.20 -7.54
C ASP A 218 18.93 15.57 -8.92
N GLU A 219 18.94 14.24 -9.05
CA GLU A 219 18.44 13.51 -10.20
C GLU A 219 17.26 12.64 -9.78
N ALA A 220 16.02 13.13 -9.88
CA ALA A 220 14.79 12.49 -9.38
C ALA A 220 14.67 11.00 -9.78
N PRO A 221 15.19 10.07 -8.95
CA PRO A 221 15.40 8.71 -9.36
C PRO A 221 14.16 7.88 -9.04
N LEU A 222 14.01 6.74 -9.73
CA LEU A 222 12.88 5.87 -9.47
C LEU A 222 12.98 5.26 -8.07
N VAL A 223 11.83 5.19 -7.41
CA VAL A 223 11.66 4.53 -6.13
C VAL A 223 10.76 3.34 -6.32
N VAL A 224 11.20 2.18 -5.84
CA VAL A 224 10.42 0.95 -5.88
C VAL A 224 9.92 0.64 -4.47
N LEU A 225 8.60 0.60 -4.28
CA LEU A 225 7.99 -0.01 -3.09
C LEU A 225 7.70 -1.48 -3.40
N ALA A 226 8.32 -2.39 -2.66
CA ALA A 226 8.17 -3.82 -2.86
C ALA A 226 7.55 -4.49 -1.64
N GLY A 227 6.65 -5.45 -1.88
CA GLY A 227 6.06 -6.27 -0.84
C GLY A 227 7.11 -7.03 -0.03
N ALA A 228 6.82 -7.31 1.23
CA ALA A 228 7.68 -8.14 2.09
C ALA A 228 7.08 -9.54 2.32
N GLY A 229 6.01 -9.89 1.59
CA GLY A 229 5.33 -11.17 1.73
C GLY A 229 6.19 -12.36 1.36
N SER A 230 6.23 -13.36 2.26
CA SER A 230 6.67 -14.71 1.91
C SER A 230 5.50 -15.46 1.30
N GLY A 231 5.26 -15.28 0.00
CA GLY A 231 4.12 -15.87 -0.73
C GLY A 231 4.41 -16.06 -2.22
N PRO A 232 3.55 -16.81 -2.94
CA PRO A 232 3.55 -16.78 -4.41
C PRO A 232 3.09 -15.41 -4.93
N ASP A 233 2.40 -14.65 -4.10
CA ASP A 233 1.86 -13.35 -4.44
C ASP A 233 2.82 -12.25 -4.00
N PHE A 234 3.07 -11.30 -4.89
CA PHE A 234 3.99 -10.20 -4.68
C PHE A 234 3.47 -8.92 -5.33
N GLY A 235 3.40 -7.85 -4.54
CA GLY A 235 3.04 -6.51 -5.01
C GLY A 235 4.26 -5.62 -5.16
N CYS A 236 4.25 -4.75 -6.17
CA CYS A 236 5.28 -3.75 -6.42
C CYS A 236 4.65 -2.45 -6.95
N ALA A 237 5.20 -1.30 -6.57
CA ALA A 237 4.86 0.00 -7.14
C ALA A 237 6.14 0.76 -7.49
N VAL A 238 6.16 1.39 -8.67
CA VAL A 238 7.22 2.32 -9.08
C VAL A 238 6.71 3.74 -8.95
N LEU A 239 7.49 4.55 -8.22
CA LEU A 239 7.19 5.93 -7.92
C LEU A 239 8.30 6.83 -8.46
N LYS A 240 7.91 8.03 -8.89
CA LYS A 240 8.86 9.11 -9.18
C LYS A 240 8.57 10.28 -8.24
N PRO A 241 9.48 10.64 -7.32
CA PRO A 241 9.35 11.85 -6.51
C PRO A 241 9.18 13.10 -7.40
N VAL A 242 8.38 14.06 -6.93
CA VAL A 242 8.10 15.34 -7.62
C VAL A 242 8.65 16.50 -6.80
#